data_AF-A0A9D5LQN6-F1
#
_entry.id   AF-A0A9D5LQN6-F1
#
_cell.length_a   1.000
_cell.length_b   1.000
_cell.length_c   1.000
_cell.angle_alpha   90.00
_cell.angle_beta   90.00
_cell.angle_gamma   90.00
#
_symmetry.space_group_name_H-M   'P 1'
#
loop_
_entity.id
_entity.type
_entity.pdbx_description
1 polymer ?
#
loop_
_entity_poly.entity_id
_entity_poly.type
_entity_poly.pdbx_seq_one_letter_code
_entity_poly.pdbx_strand_id
1 'polypeptide(L)'
;MASAQTKVLLKVGGNTMTATLTDNEATRELTKLLEQDDITIRMSDYGGFEKVGALPQSLPTSNTQITTAPGDIMLYQGNQMVIFYGSNSWSYTRLGKIDGATVSNLRQFLGNGDIVLTLSLESSTEIEDVTADANKEQIVYDLNGRRITKKPLAPGVYIINGKQRIIR
;
A
#
# COMPACT_ATOMS: atom_id res chain seq x y z
N MET A 1 -14.27 -2.34 -16.75
CA MET A 1 -12.93 -2.50 -16.19
C MET A 1 -13.05 -2.28 -14.70
N ALA A 2 -12.72 -3.26 -13.86
CA ALA A 2 -12.60 -3.00 -12.43
C ALA A 2 -11.34 -2.15 -12.26
N SER A 3 -11.46 -0.94 -11.72
CA SER A 3 -10.27 -0.18 -11.35
C SER A 3 -9.50 -0.98 -10.30
N ALA A 4 -8.19 -1.07 -10.43
CA ALA A 4 -7.34 -1.61 -9.36
C ALA A 4 -7.65 -0.83 -8.07
N GLN A 5 -7.95 -1.54 -6.99
CA GLN A 5 -8.33 -0.91 -5.73
C GLN A 5 -7.05 -0.38 -5.05
N THR A 6 -6.94 0.95 -4.88
CA THR A 6 -5.74 1.56 -4.33
C THR A 6 -5.49 1.09 -2.90
N LYS A 7 -4.26 0.63 -2.64
CA LYS A 7 -3.79 0.25 -1.31
C LYS A 7 -2.78 1.25 -0.80
N VAL A 8 -2.84 1.49 0.51
CA VAL A 8 -1.93 2.39 1.23
C VAL A 8 -1.34 1.67 2.43
N LEU A 9 -0.11 2.03 2.78
CA LEU A 9 0.55 1.55 3.98
C LEU A 9 0.35 2.56 5.11
N LEU A 10 0.03 2.05 6.29
CA LEU A 10 -0.07 2.80 7.54
C LEU A 10 1.09 2.39 8.42
N LYS A 11 1.97 3.33 8.76
CA LYS A 11 3.14 3.08 9.61
C LYS A 11 3.05 3.84 10.94
N VAL A 12 3.16 3.12 12.04
CA VAL A 12 3.15 3.66 13.42
C VAL A 12 4.23 2.97 14.22
N GLY A 13 5.19 3.74 14.78
CA GLY A 13 6.20 3.20 15.70
C GLY A 13 7.06 2.06 15.14
N GLY A 14 7.21 1.96 13.81
CA GLY A 14 7.94 0.88 13.13
C GLY A 14 7.08 -0.32 12.71
N ASN A 15 5.81 -0.39 13.13
CA ASN A 15 4.85 -1.37 12.64
C ASN A 15 4.15 -0.84 11.39
N THR A 16 3.74 -1.74 10.50
CA THR A 16 3.01 -1.41 9.27
C THR A 16 1.76 -2.26 9.13
N MET A 17 0.65 -1.64 8.74
CA MET A 17 -0.56 -2.31 8.27
C MET A 17 -0.94 -1.78 6.89
N THR A 18 -1.64 -2.58 6.09
CA THR A 18 -2.17 -2.15 4.79
C THR A 18 -3.64 -1.76 4.95
N ALA A 19 -4.07 -0.73 4.24
CA ALA A 19 -5.49 -0.41 4.08
C ALA A 19 -5.86 -0.33 2.61
N THR A 20 -7.07 -0.74 2.31
CA THR A 20 -7.66 -0.63 0.98
C THR A 20 -8.57 0.59 0.93
N LEU A 21 -8.30 1.51 0.01
CA LEU A 21 -9.12 2.71 -0.21
C LEU A 21 -10.40 2.36 -0.98
N THR A 22 -11.45 3.14 -0.74
CA THR A 22 -12.64 3.13 -1.61
C THR A 22 -12.39 4.01 -2.84
N ASP A 23 -13.11 3.80 -3.93
CA ASP A 23 -13.00 4.66 -5.11
C ASP A 23 -13.99 5.84 -5.00
N ASN A 24 -13.51 7.00 -4.57
CA ASN A 24 -14.28 8.24 -4.57
C ASN A 24 -13.36 9.46 -4.76
N GLU A 25 -13.95 10.66 -4.81
CA GLU A 25 -13.19 11.89 -5.06
C GLU A 25 -12.16 12.18 -3.95
N ALA A 26 -12.52 11.96 -2.69
CA ALA A 26 -11.63 12.19 -1.55
C ALA A 26 -10.39 11.29 -1.60
N THR A 27 -10.57 10.01 -1.91
CA THR A 27 -9.47 9.04 -1.98
C THR A 27 -8.62 9.24 -3.23
N ARG A 28 -9.19 9.69 -4.35
CA ARG A 28 -8.41 10.09 -5.53
C ARG A 28 -7.51 11.29 -5.25
N GLU A 29 -8.00 12.31 -4.56
CA GLU A 29 -7.16 13.44 -4.14
C GLU A 29 -6.12 13.01 -3.09
N LEU A 30 -6.49 12.19 -2.10
CA LEU A 30 -5.54 11.63 -1.14
C LEU A 30 -4.40 10.86 -1.83
N THR A 31 -4.73 10.02 -2.82
CA THR A 31 -3.74 9.28 -3.61
C THR A 31 -2.77 10.21 -4.31
N LYS A 32 -3.25 11.28 -4.97
CA LYS A 32 -2.37 12.28 -5.62
C LYS A 32 -1.40 12.96 -4.65
N LEU A 33 -1.79 13.13 -3.39
CA LEU A 33 -0.90 13.65 -2.35
C LEU A 33 0.18 12.63 -1.99
N LEU A 34 -0.21 11.36 -1.86
CA LEU A 34 0.70 10.25 -1.56
C LEU A 34 1.61 9.88 -2.74
N GLU A 35 1.25 10.23 -3.97
CA GLU A 35 2.14 10.16 -5.15
C GLU A 35 3.27 11.20 -5.09
N GLN A 36 3.06 12.32 -4.39
CA GLN A 36 4.05 13.38 -4.25
C GLN A 36 5.02 13.09 -3.11
N ASP A 37 4.49 12.74 -1.93
CA ASP A 37 5.27 12.39 -0.74
C ASP A 37 4.42 11.64 0.28
N ASP A 38 5.09 10.99 1.23
CA ASP A 38 4.43 10.36 2.39
C ASP A 38 3.75 11.42 3.27
N ILE A 39 2.53 11.14 3.71
CA ILE A 39 1.79 12.04 4.61
C ILE A 39 1.98 11.59 6.05
N THR A 40 2.46 12.49 6.90
CA THR A 40 2.58 12.26 8.34
C THR A 40 1.49 13.00 9.11
N ILE A 41 0.71 12.26 9.90
CA ILE A 41 -0.43 12.74 10.67
C ILE A 41 -0.16 12.47 12.16
N ARG A 42 -0.21 13.52 12.98
CA ARG A 42 -0.30 13.35 14.44
C ARG A 42 -1.74 13.02 14.80
N MET A 43 -1.96 11.88 15.44
CA MET A 43 -3.30 11.43 15.80
C MET A 43 -3.43 11.24 17.30
N SER A 44 -4.56 11.68 17.85
CA SER A 44 -4.88 11.58 19.27
C SER A 44 -6.12 10.71 19.48
N ASP A 45 -6.22 10.09 20.65
CA ASP A 45 -7.43 9.37 21.05
C ASP A 45 -8.61 10.33 21.20
N TYR A 46 -9.77 9.93 20.66
CA TYR A 46 -11.03 10.64 20.86
C TYR A 46 -12.16 9.64 21.14
N GLY A 47 -13.03 9.95 22.11
CA GLY A 47 -14.16 9.11 22.49
C GLY A 47 -13.83 7.70 23.02
N GLY A 48 -12.57 7.28 23.04
CA GLY A 48 -12.13 5.94 23.46
C GLY A 48 -12.31 4.84 22.40
N PHE A 49 -12.73 5.18 21.19
CA PHE A 49 -13.03 4.24 20.09
C PHE A 49 -12.41 4.64 18.74
N GLU A 50 -11.74 5.79 18.66
CA GLU A 50 -11.12 6.30 17.44
C GLU A 50 -9.83 7.06 17.74
N LYS A 51 -8.97 7.16 16.72
CA LYS A 51 -7.90 8.15 16.64
C LYS A 51 -8.20 9.14 15.53
N VAL A 52 -7.97 10.42 15.80
CA VAL A 52 -8.23 11.52 14.86
C VAL A 52 -7.00 12.38 14.67
N GLY A 53 -6.75 12.82 13.44
CA GLY A 53 -5.67 13.76 13.14
C GLY A 53 -5.91 14.54 11.86
N ALA A 54 -5.34 15.76 11.80
CA ALA A 54 -5.51 16.65 10.66
C ALA A 54 -4.60 16.25 9.49
N LEU A 55 -5.18 16.19 8.29
CA LEU A 55 -4.47 16.11 7.03
C LEU A 55 -3.77 17.43 6.70
N PRO A 56 -2.71 17.41 5.87
CA PRO A 56 -1.98 18.62 5.48
C PRO A 56 -2.84 19.62 4.68
N GLN A 57 -3.94 19.17 4.09
CA GLN A 57 -4.92 20.00 3.41
C GLN A 57 -6.31 19.35 3.45
N SER A 58 -7.33 20.15 3.10
CA SER A 58 -8.70 19.64 2.94
C SER A 58 -8.84 18.81 1.67
N LEU A 59 -9.63 17.74 1.77
CA LEU A 59 -10.06 16.89 0.67
C LEU A 59 -11.54 17.14 0.35
N PRO A 60 -11.99 16.80 -0.88
CA PRO A 60 -13.40 16.78 -1.23
C PRO A 60 -14.20 15.88 -0.27
N THR A 61 -15.45 16.25 0.02
CA THR A 61 -16.33 15.48 0.91
C THR A 61 -17.58 15.01 0.19
N SER A 62 -17.92 13.74 0.37
CA SER A 62 -19.19 13.13 -0.04
C SER A 62 -19.83 12.47 1.20
N ASN A 63 -20.28 13.30 2.13
CA ASN A 63 -20.72 12.82 3.45
C ASN A 63 -22.02 12.02 3.37
N THR A 64 -22.07 10.91 4.09
CA THR A 64 -23.24 10.05 4.25
C THR A 64 -23.33 9.54 5.68
N GLN A 65 -24.53 9.16 6.12
CA GLN A 65 -24.70 8.56 7.44
C GLN A 65 -24.09 7.16 7.43
N ILE A 66 -23.04 6.94 8.23
CA ILE A 66 -22.29 5.70 8.27
C ILE A 66 -22.14 5.25 9.73
N THR A 67 -22.45 3.99 10.00
CA THR A 67 -22.05 3.30 11.24
C THR A 67 -20.70 2.65 11.02
N THR A 68 -19.70 3.05 11.78
CA THR A 68 -18.32 2.58 11.64
C THR A 68 -18.11 1.24 12.33
N ALA A 69 -17.15 0.48 11.80
CA ALA A 69 -16.65 -0.76 12.37
C ALA A 69 -15.13 -0.66 12.56
N PRO A 70 -14.53 -1.54 13.40
CA PRO A 70 -13.08 -1.60 13.53
C PRO A 70 -12.37 -1.69 12.18
N GLY A 71 -11.34 -0.88 12.03
CA GLY A 71 -10.51 -0.74 10.84
C GLY A 71 -11.04 0.27 9.84
N ASP A 72 -12.25 0.81 10.02
CA ASP A 72 -12.76 1.84 9.11
C ASP A 72 -11.94 3.13 9.19
N ILE A 73 -11.63 3.69 8.02
CA ILE A 73 -10.94 4.97 7.87
C ILE A 73 -11.93 5.96 7.25
N MET A 74 -12.15 7.08 7.94
CA MET A 74 -13.11 8.11 7.56
C MET A 74 -12.44 9.47 7.43
N LEU A 75 -13.06 10.33 6.63
CA LEU A 75 -12.80 11.76 6.58
C LEU A 75 -13.96 12.50 7.26
N TYR A 76 -13.60 13.38 8.19
CA TYR A 76 -14.52 14.24 8.93
C TYR A 76 -14.15 15.71 8.70
N GLN A 77 -15.16 16.58 8.52
CA GLN A 77 -15.00 18.02 8.24
C GLN A 77 -14.04 18.37 7.08
N GLY A 78 -13.80 17.43 6.16
CA GLY A 78 -12.94 17.66 4.99
C GLY A 78 -11.44 17.58 5.26
N ASN A 79 -10.97 17.61 6.51
CA ASN A 79 -9.52 17.54 6.80
C ASN A 79 -9.14 16.66 7.99
N GLN A 80 -10.09 16.06 8.71
CA GLN A 80 -9.79 15.15 9.81
C GLN A 80 -9.84 13.71 9.32
N MET A 81 -8.69 13.02 9.32
CA MET A 81 -8.65 11.58 9.13
C MET A 81 -8.95 10.90 10.46
N VAL A 82 -9.87 9.94 10.44
CA VAL A 82 -10.30 9.19 11.62
C VAL A 82 -10.11 7.70 11.37
N ILE A 83 -9.45 6.99 12.29
CA ILE A 83 -9.31 5.53 12.29
C ILE A 83 -10.10 4.96 13.46
N PHE A 84 -11.08 4.12 13.14
CA PHE A 84 -11.96 3.51 14.14
C PHE A 84 -11.45 2.14 14.60
N TYR A 85 -11.46 1.92 15.91
CA TYR A 85 -11.30 0.59 16.53
C TYR A 85 -12.49 0.23 17.45
N GLY A 86 -13.53 1.07 17.46
CA GLY A 86 -14.88 0.79 17.95
C GLY A 86 -15.95 1.19 16.91
N SER A 87 -17.15 1.54 17.38
CA SER A 87 -18.27 1.90 16.50
C SER A 87 -18.86 3.26 16.87
N ASN A 88 -19.21 4.04 15.85
CA ASN A 88 -19.88 5.33 15.95
C ASN A 88 -20.77 5.53 14.71
N SER A 89 -21.88 6.25 14.84
CA SER A 89 -22.79 6.55 13.72
C SER A 89 -22.88 8.05 13.50
N TRP A 90 -22.32 8.54 12.40
CA TRP A 90 -22.33 9.96 12.06
C TRP A 90 -22.24 10.19 10.55
N SER A 91 -22.23 11.46 10.15
CA SER A 91 -22.02 11.90 8.78
C SER A 91 -20.54 11.94 8.44
N TYR A 92 -20.09 11.03 7.58
CA TYR A 92 -18.67 10.87 7.18
C TYR A 92 -18.53 10.69 5.67
N THR A 93 -17.33 11.02 5.16
CA THR A 93 -16.86 10.53 3.86
C THR A 93 -15.96 9.32 4.09
N ARG A 94 -16.26 8.17 3.49
CA ARG A 94 -15.45 6.96 3.65
C ARG A 94 -14.13 7.11 2.88
N LEU A 95 -13.01 6.82 3.52
CA LEU A 95 -11.69 6.76 2.85
C LEU A 95 -11.29 5.32 2.54
N GLY A 96 -11.51 4.40 3.48
CA GLY A 96 -11.09 3.02 3.27
C GLY A 96 -11.28 2.15 4.49
N LYS A 97 -10.58 1.02 4.50
CA LYS A 97 -10.55 0.09 5.63
C LYS A 97 -9.18 -0.58 5.74
N ILE A 98 -8.68 -0.72 6.96
CA ILE A 98 -7.47 -1.49 7.26
C ILE A 98 -7.76 -2.98 7.01
N ASP A 99 -6.89 -3.62 6.24
CA ASP A 99 -7.03 -5.02 5.83
C ASP A 99 -6.77 -5.96 7.02
N GLY A 100 -7.59 -7.00 7.18
CA GLY A 100 -7.45 -7.97 8.27
C GLY A 100 -7.59 -7.36 9.68
N ALA A 101 -8.17 -6.17 9.79
CA ALA A 101 -8.29 -5.45 11.04
C ALA A 101 -9.19 -6.19 12.06
N THR A 102 -8.68 -6.32 13.28
CA THR A 102 -9.42 -6.78 14.46
C THR A 102 -9.24 -5.74 15.56
N VAL A 103 -10.16 -5.69 16.53
CA VAL A 103 -10.02 -4.72 17.64
C VAL A 103 -8.69 -4.89 18.38
N SER A 104 -8.26 -6.14 18.58
CA SER A 104 -7.00 -6.45 19.27
C SER A 104 -5.78 -5.94 18.50
N ASN A 105 -5.67 -6.28 17.20
CA ASN A 105 -4.49 -5.86 16.41
C ASN A 105 -4.45 -4.35 16.19
N LEU A 106 -5.60 -3.68 16.05
CA LEU A 106 -5.67 -2.23 15.92
C LEU A 106 -5.21 -1.53 17.20
N ARG A 107 -5.66 -2.00 18.38
CA ARG A 107 -5.22 -1.42 19.66
C ARG A 107 -3.72 -1.61 19.88
N GLN A 108 -3.16 -2.74 19.45
CA GLN A 108 -1.73 -2.97 19.51
C GLN A 108 -0.96 -2.07 18.52
N PHE A 109 -1.44 -1.96 17.28
CA PHE A 109 -0.81 -1.17 16.23
C PHE A 109 -0.84 0.33 16.53
N LEU A 110 -2.00 0.83 16.95
CA LEU A 110 -2.22 2.25 17.25
C LEU A 110 -1.72 2.63 18.65
N GLY A 111 -1.56 1.69 19.58
CA GLY A 111 -1.10 1.97 20.93
C GLY A 111 -2.00 2.92 21.73
N ASN A 112 -1.48 3.37 22.88
CA ASN A 112 -2.16 4.29 23.78
C ASN A 112 -1.66 5.73 23.59
N GLY A 113 -2.55 6.71 23.66
CA GLY A 113 -2.20 8.12 23.57
C GLY A 113 -1.91 8.57 22.14
N ASP A 114 -1.16 9.66 22.03
CA ASP A 114 -0.84 10.28 20.75
C ASP A 114 0.13 9.42 19.94
N ILE A 115 -0.13 9.32 18.64
CA ILE A 115 0.75 8.65 17.68
C ILE A 115 1.11 9.56 16.53
N VAL A 116 2.16 9.14 15.82
CA VAL A 116 2.52 9.66 14.51
C VAL A 116 2.27 8.55 13.51
N LEU A 117 1.26 8.74 12.66
CA LEU A 117 0.94 7.86 11.55
C LEU A 117 1.59 8.41 10.29
N THR A 118 2.36 7.59 9.59
CA THR A 118 2.81 7.89 8.23
C THR A 118 2.00 7.05 7.24
N LEU A 119 1.37 7.70 6.28
CA LEU A 119 0.72 7.07 5.14
C LEU A 119 1.64 7.16 3.92
N SER A 120 1.74 6.06 3.18
CA SER A 120 2.40 6.00 1.88
C SER A 120 1.56 5.17 0.92
N LEU A 121 1.76 5.34 -0.39
CA LEU A 121 1.21 4.37 -1.34
C LEU A 121 1.86 2.99 -1.12
N GLU A 122 1.05 1.93 -1.22
CA GLU A 122 1.62 0.61 -1.37
C GLU A 122 2.24 0.55 -2.77
N SER A 123 3.56 0.40 -2.82
CA SER A 123 4.25 0.22 -4.09
C SER A 123 3.86 -1.14 -4.66
N SER A 124 2.84 -1.18 -5.51
CA SER A 124 2.80 -2.18 -6.56
C SER A 124 3.98 -1.83 -7.46
N THR A 125 5.11 -2.51 -7.32
CA THR A 125 6.04 -2.59 -8.46
C THR A 125 5.16 -2.99 -9.65
N GLU A 126 5.17 -2.20 -10.74
CA GLU A 126 4.43 -2.46 -11.98
C GLU A 126 4.86 -3.78 -12.62
N ILE A 127 4.52 -4.88 -11.97
CA ILE A 127 4.67 -6.25 -12.42
C ILE A 127 3.39 -6.92 -11.95
N GLU A 128 2.28 -6.66 -12.64
CA GLU A 128 1.01 -7.36 -12.41
C GLU A 128 1.13 -8.86 -12.69
N ASP A 129 2.11 -9.28 -13.49
CA ASP A 129 2.44 -10.70 -13.67
C ASP A 129 3.80 -10.80 -14.37
N VAL A 130 4.73 -11.62 -13.86
CA VAL A 130 5.77 -12.19 -14.74
C VAL A 130 5.19 -13.48 -15.28
N THR A 131 4.39 -13.39 -16.33
CA THR A 131 4.34 -14.52 -17.25
C THR A 131 5.75 -14.63 -17.82
N ALA A 132 6.52 -15.59 -17.30
CA ALA A 132 7.75 -16.00 -17.95
C ALA A 132 7.32 -16.42 -19.36
N ASP A 133 7.62 -15.57 -20.33
CA ASP A 133 7.44 -15.89 -21.73
C ASP A 133 8.20 -17.19 -21.98
N ALA A 134 7.48 -18.31 -22.02
CA ALA A 134 8.06 -19.65 -22.13
C ALA A 134 8.79 -19.85 -23.47
N ASN A 135 8.73 -18.84 -24.35
CA ASN A 135 9.43 -18.74 -25.62
C ASN A 135 10.63 -17.77 -25.61
N LYS A 136 11.12 -17.31 -24.45
CA LYS A 136 12.39 -16.55 -24.44
C LYS A 136 13.52 -17.44 -24.95
N GLU A 137 14.08 -17.08 -26.11
CA GLU A 137 15.34 -17.63 -26.58
C GLU A 137 16.35 -17.56 -25.43
N GLN A 138 16.85 -18.71 -24.99
CA GLN A 138 17.86 -18.78 -23.94
C GLN A 138 19.07 -17.93 -24.36
N ILE A 139 19.26 -16.80 -23.70
CA ILE A 139 20.37 -15.90 -23.98
C ILE A 139 21.58 -16.45 -23.23
N VAL A 140 22.64 -16.71 -23.99
CA VAL A 140 23.91 -17.27 -23.50
C VAL A 140 25.02 -16.27 -23.76
N TYR A 141 25.86 -16.02 -22.76
CA TYR A 141 27.09 -15.24 -22.88
C TYR A 141 28.30 -16.07 -22.44
N ASP A 142 29.47 -15.78 -23.00
CA ASP A 142 30.74 -16.23 -22.41
C ASP A 142 31.10 -15.38 -21.17
N LEU A 143 32.19 -15.75 -20.48
CA LEU A 143 32.68 -15.01 -19.31
C LEU A 143 33.20 -13.60 -19.65
N ASN A 144 33.44 -13.29 -20.93
CA ASN A 144 33.83 -11.96 -21.39
C ASN A 144 32.61 -11.10 -21.76
N GLY A 145 31.38 -11.60 -21.54
CA GLY A 145 30.14 -10.89 -21.85
C GLY A 145 29.74 -10.93 -23.32
N ARG A 146 30.40 -11.76 -24.16
CA ARG A 146 30.05 -11.90 -25.57
C ARG A 146 28.85 -12.85 -25.73
N ARG A 147 27.82 -12.40 -26.47
CA ARG A 147 26.64 -13.23 -26.79
C ARG A 147 27.05 -14.43 -27.65
N ILE A 148 26.68 -15.63 -27.21
CA ILE A 148 26.89 -16.90 -27.91
C ILE A 148 25.56 -17.32 -28.55
N THR A 149 25.56 -17.45 -29.88
CA THR A 149 24.40 -17.87 -30.67
C THR A 149 24.52 -19.30 -31.21
N LYS A 150 25.71 -19.90 -31.13
CA LYS A 150 26.00 -21.24 -31.63
C LYS A 150 25.40 -22.31 -30.70
N LYS A 151 24.65 -23.26 -31.27
CA LYS A 151 24.13 -24.46 -30.59
C LYS A 151 24.60 -25.72 -31.33
N PRO A 152 24.94 -26.82 -30.63
CA PRO A 152 25.04 -26.94 -29.17
C PRO A 152 26.25 -26.18 -28.61
N LEU A 153 26.19 -25.82 -27.32
CA LEU A 153 27.31 -25.18 -26.63
C LEU A 153 28.44 -26.19 -26.44
N ALA A 154 29.68 -25.77 -26.66
CA ALA A 154 30.85 -26.56 -26.30
C ALA A 154 30.99 -26.63 -24.76
N PRO A 155 31.63 -27.66 -24.20
CA PRO A 155 31.94 -27.70 -22.77
C PRO A 155 32.68 -26.43 -22.32
N GLY A 156 32.26 -25.84 -21.22
CA GLY A 156 32.76 -24.56 -20.75
C GLY A 156 31.82 -23.84 -19.78
N VAL A 157 32.23 -22.66 -19.34
CA VAL A 157 31.47 -21.82 -18.40
C VAL A 157 30.75 -20.70 -19.17
N TYR A 158 29.46 -20.53 -18.92
CA TYR A 158 28.62 -19.55 -19.60
C TYR A 158 27.70 -18.83 -18.63
N ILE A 159 27.29 -17.61 -18.95
CA ILE A 159 26.17 -16.94 -18.29
C ILE A 159 24.90 -17.25 -19.08
N ILE A 160 24.01 -18.02 -18.47
CA ILE A 160 22.74 -18.46 -19.07
C ILE A 160 21.60 -17.90 -18.23
N ASN A 161 20.75 -17.07 -18.83
CA ASN A 161 19.66 -16.37 -18.13
C ASN A 161 20.15 -15.63 -16.87
N GLY A 162 21.30 -14.95 -16.97
CA GLY A 162 21.90 -14.19 -15.87
C GLY A 162 22.60 -15.02 -14.80
N LYS A 163 22.71 -16.35 -14.95
CA LYS A 163 23.40 -17.23 -13.99
C LYS A 163 24.56 -17.97 -14.65
N GLN A 164 25.70 -18.02 -13.97
CA GLN A 164 26.84 -18.83 -14.40
C GLN A 164 26.48 -20.32 -14.38
N ARG A 165 26.74 -21.03 -15.47
CA ARG A 165 26.52 -22.47 -15.63
C ARG A 165 27.73 -23.12 -16.31
N ILE A 166 28.04 -24.34 -15.90
CA ILE A 166 29.07 -25.16 -16.52
C ILE A 166 28.39 -26.17 -17.43
N ILE A 167 28.74 -26.16 -18.70
CA ILE A 167 28.40 -27.19 -19.68
C ILE A 167 29.56 -28.19 -19.70
N ARG A 168 29.25 -29.48 -19.57
CA ARG A 168 30.24 -30.57 -19.56
C ARG A 168 30.19 -31.34 -20.87
#